data_AF-A0A4Q4KXM4-F1
#
_entry.id   AF-A0A4Q4KXM4-F1
#
_cell.length_a   1.000
_cell.length_b   1.000
_cell.length_c   1.000
_cell.angle_alpha   90.00
_cell.angle_beta   90.00
_cell.angle_gamma   90.00
#
_symmetry.space_group_name_H-M   'P 1'
#
loop_
_entity.id
_entity.type
_entity.pdbx_description
1 polymer ?
#
loop_
_entity_poly.entity_id
_entity_poly.type
_entity_poly.pdbx_seq_one_letter_code
_entity_poly.pdbx_strand_id
1 'polypeptide(L)'
;MKPADADGIRWVVGRKFADVEVEGGLQTTHIGQDESGAWRSKLLTERFPSGPRLYKNTDSPTWRLTEQVAPKRPAVSASEQTDQASAAKRPRPVAAAVPVDQRRYRPSWRSPDSQGYHEMTPRPGTKDTDTRFALRDEFGNLMQVDAPQDGFGAQPAHLRQWTDQQIWQLYGLHGQDITRFRAEAQATGRPPQWAEAANTGNPVTDLLRNTLRWLHPAMTLKERETFLQSYNLLPNQLTRLQQDLQNQLAIPPWAQAHKRLLDELDNPQRLEQFARDAVEQLNLKRNARHDWYHPENSLTFEVREALLKKLGYLRNKNNCLYHTDIPALFRGDERTPFELANDGTMLPRHHHKPGATTHKPISATFSLNEGQTYASAPYPDYLRFNSQTHKYPGRDASDSSSESGASDASDSSSSASSDWSDGDRPIAWDHERGYRSERTRQTVMFLYALDTRHLEVVPQEENMMFNSAARDTPPTWFPSDDFEGLISVTRSGLDAERIWLLNADQTKGAKVTDIQDMAGARAERIEAATHAGHANHFEYDTLIDHVEAAGLPILRLSGNRNEFGHDIVWP
;
A
#
# COMPACT_ATOMS: atom_id res chain seq x y z
N MET A 1 -17.29 8.70 15.61
CA MET A 1 -16.82 7.96 14.42
C MET A 1 -17.79 8.17 13.27
N LYS A 2 -17.30 8.29 12.03
CA LYS A 2 -18.19 8.30 10.85
C LYS A 2 -18.86 6.91 10.71
N PRO A 3 -20.13 6.86 10.28
CA PRO A 3 -20.81 5.59 9.99
C PRO A 3 -20.11 4.86 8.83
N ALA A 4 -20.30 3.54 8.76
CA ALA A 4 -19.80 2.74 7.64
C ALA A 4 -20.49 3.14 6.33
N ASP A 5 -19.79 3.02 5.21
CA ASP A 5 -20.36 3.19 3.88
C ASP A 5 -21.29 2.03 3.48
N ALA A 6 -21.84 2.07 2.26
CA ALA A 6 -22.69 1.01 1.72
C ALA A 6 -21.97 -0.35 1.59
N ASP A 7 -20.63 -0.34 1.69
CA ASP A 7 -19.80 -1.52 1.72
C ASP A 7 -19.47 -2.03 3.13
N GLY A 8 -20.00 -1.36 4.16
CA GLY A 8 -19.71 -1.71 5.54
C GLY A 8 -18.29 -1.33 5.95
N ILE A 9 -17.65 -0.44 5.19
CA ILE A 9 -16.28 0.03 5.43
C ILE A 9 -16.32 1.40 6.09
N ARG A 10 -15.49 1.57 7.12
CA ARG A 10 -15.25 2.84 7.81
C ARG A 10 -13.87 3.35 7.48
N TRP A 11 -13.76 4.66 7.36
CA TRP A 11 -12.50 5.35 7.16
C TRP A 11 -12.12 6.10 8.42
N VAL A 12 -10.95 5.79 8.96
CA VAL A 12 -10.37 6.49 10.12
C VAL A 12 -8.91 6.78 9.78
N VAL A 13 -8.58 8.06 9.57
CA VAL A 13 -7.22 8.53 9.26
C VAL A 13 -6.59 7.78 8.07
N GLY A 14 -7.24 7.83 6.88
CA GLY A 14 -6.77 7.16 5.65
C GLY A 14 -6.88 5.63 5.65
N ARG A 15 -7.17 5.02 6.81
CA ARG A 15 -7.20 3.57 7.00
C ARG A 15 -8.62 3.02 6.98
N LYS A 16 -8.78 1.82 6.43
CA LYS A 16 -10.05 1.13 6.27
C LYS A 16 -10.32 0.24 7.47
N PHE A 17 -11.53 0.28 8.01
CA PHE A 17 -11.98 -0.55 9.12
C PHE A 17 -13.32 -1.22 8.78
N ALA A 18 -13.61 -2.37 9.36
CA ALA A 18 -14.91 -3.02 9.26
C ALA A 18 -15.37 -3.51 10.63
N ASP A 19 -16.68 -3.49 10.86
CA ASP A 19 -17.30 -4.15 12.01
C ASP A 19 -17.53 -5.63 11.66
N VAL A 20 -16.85 -6.51 12.36
CA VAL A 20 -16.86 -7.96 12.17
C VAL A 20 -17.68 -8.63 13.27
N GLU A 21 -18.60 -9.49 12.88
CA GLU A 21 -19.39 -10.33 13.77
C GLU A 21 -18.52 -11.47 14.30
N VAL A 22 -18.22 -11.43 15.60
CA VAL A 22 -17.43 -12.42 16.32
C VAL A 22 -18.21 -12.85 17.56
N GLU A 23 -18.52 -14.14 17.67
CA GLU A 23 -19.16 -14.76 18.85
C GLU A 23 -20.47 -14.07 19.32
N GLY A 24 -21.23 -13.50 18.38
CA GLY A 24 -22.50 -12.83 18.67
C GLY A 24 -22.38 -11.35 19.06
N GLY A 25 -21.18 -10.77 19.00
CA GLY A 25 -20.90 -9.34 19.14
C GLY A 25 -20.25 -8.74 17.89
N LEU A 26 -20.22 -7.40 17.81
CA LEU A 26 -19.51 -6.66 16.76
C LEU A 26 -18.15 -6.19 17.27
N GLN A 27 -17.09 -6.44 16.52
CA GLN A 27 -15.74 -5.92 16.77
C GLN A 27 -15.24 -5.15 15.56
N THR A 28 -14.77 -3.93 15.77
CA THR A 28 -14.14 -3.14 14.70
C THR A 28 -12.68 -3.57 14.53
N THR A 29 -12.29 -3.96 13.31
CA THR A 29 -10.90 -4.29 12.96
C THR A 29 -10.40 -3.42 11.81
N HIS A 30 -9.11 -3.11 11.80
CA HIS A 30 -8.44 -2.55 10.64
C HIS A 30 -8.39 -3.60 9.54
N ILE A 31 -8.58 -3.20 8.27
CA ILE A 31 -8.69 -4.11 7.13
C ILE A 31 -7.84 -3.64 5.95
N GLY A 32 -7.38 -4.61 5.15
CA GLY A 32 -6.72 -4.37 3.88
C GLY A 32 -7.13 -5.42 2.86
N GLN A 33 -6.84 -5.15 1.58
CA GLN A 33 -6.88 -6.18 0.55
C GLN A 33 -5.52 -6.86 0.49
N ASP A 34 -5.52 -8.20 0.44
CA ASP A 34 -4.30 -8.95 0.11
C ASP A 34 -4.02 -8.89 -1.40
N GLU A 35 -2.93 -9.54 -1.83
CA GLU A 35 -2.51 -9.63 -3.24
C GLU A 35 -3.59 -10.24 -4.16
N SER A 36 -4.62 -10.91 -3.59
CA SER A 36 -5.76 -11.47 -4.32
C SER A 36 -6.98 -10.55 -4.38
N GLY A 37 -6.90 -9.34 -3.82
CA GLY A 37 -8.02 -8.41 -3.71
C GLY A 37 -9.03 -8.77 -2.60
N ALA A 38 -8.76 -9.81 -1.81
CA ALA A 38 -9.64 -10.25 -0.74
C ALA A 38 -9.45 -9.39 0.52
N TRP A 39 -10.57 -9.01 1.15
CA TRP A 39 -10.56 -8.27 2.40
C TRP A 39 -10.13 -9.15 3.58
N ARG A 40 -9.17 -8.66 4.35
CA ARG A 40 -8.61 -9.33 5.53
C ARG A 40 -8.44 -8.35 6.67
N SER A 41 -8.55 -8.85 7.90
CA SER A 41 -8.12 -8.12 9.09
C SER A 41 -6.62 -7.84 9.01
N LYS A 42 -6.23 -6.70 9.57
CA LYS A 42 -4.89 -6.17 9.48
C LYS A 42 -4.47 -5.52 10.78
N LEU A 43 -3.24 -5.74 11.25
CA LEU A 43 -2.66 -4.95 12.35
C LEU A 43 -2.45 -3.49 11.92
N LEU A 44 -2.46 -2.55 12.86
CA LEU A 44 -2.15 -1.15 12.53
C LEU A 44 -0.69 -0.94 12.07
N THR A 45 0.20 -1.87 12.46
CA THR A 45 1.64 -1.83 12.19
C THR A 45 2.05 -2.52 10.90
N GLU A 46 1.17 -3.28 10.26
CA GLU A 46 1.51 -4.04 9.06
C GLU A 46 1.01 -3.34 7.79
N ARG A 47 1.70 -3.54 6.66
CA ARG A 47 1.33 -2.97 5.36
C ARG A 47 0.47 -3.90 4.51
N PHE A 48 0.71 -5.20 4.58
CA PHE A 48 -0.13 -6.22 3.96
C PHE A 48 -0.94 -6.94 5.04
N PRO A 49 -2.22 -7.25 4.77
CA PRO A 49 -3.07 -7.88 5.78
C PRO A 49 -2.66 -9.34 6.00
N SER A 50 -2.20 -9.63 7.21
CA SER A 50 -1.82 -11.00 7.62
C SER A 50 -2.94 -11.71 8.37
N GLY A 51 -3.94 -10.95 8.85
CA GLY A 51 -5.05 -11.45 9.64
C GLY A 51 -6.08 -12.26 8.85
N PRO A 52 -7.11 -12.78 9.54
CA PRO A 52 -8.13 -13.62 8.94
C PRO A 52 -8.92 -12.91 7.83
N ARG A 53 -9.40 -13.69 6.86
CA ARG A 53 -10.23 -13.21 5.75
C ARG A 53 -11.61 -12.82 6.25
N LEU A 54 -12.14 -11.74 5.67
CA LEU A 54 -13.43 -11.17 5.97
C LEU A 54 -14.37 -11.33 4.79
N TYR A 55 -15.63 -11.66 5.08
CA TYR A 55 -16.71 -11.79 4.11
C TYR A 55 -17.80 -10.76 4.45
N LYS A 56 -18.18 -9.94 3.48
CA LYS A 56 -19.26 -8.95 3.65
C LYS A 56 -20.60 -9.69 3.82
N ASN A 57 -21.40 -9.29 4.80
CA ASN A 57 -22.78 -9.76 4.90
C ASN A 57 -23.63 -9.11 3.81
N THR A 58 -24.45 -9.89 3.11
CA THR A 58 -25.22 -9.38 1.96
C THR A 58 -26.34 -8.44 2.37
N ASP A 59 -26.87 -8.61 3.59
CA ASP A 59 -28.03 -7.89 4.12
C ASP A 59 -27.68 -6.90 5.25
N SER A 60 -26.38 -6.68 5.53
CA SER A 60 -25.92 -5.85 6.65
C SER A 60 -24.61 -5.14 6.31
N PRO A 61 -24.34 -3.91 6.83
CA PRO A 61 -23.05 -3.23 6.68
C PRO A 61 -21.95 -3.83 7.59
N THR A 62 -22.07 -5.11 7.96
CA THR A 62 -21.18 -5.85 8.84
C THR A 62 -20.48 -6.96 8.07
N TRP A 63 -19.37 -7.44 8.62
CA TRP A 63 -18.52 -8.45 8.03
C TRP A 63 -18.44 -9.68 8.95
N ARG A 64 -17.96 -10.80 8.43
CA ARG A 64 -17.82 -12.05 9.21
C ARG A 64 -16.57 -12.81 8.82
N LEU A 65 -16.12 -13.71 9.69
CA LEU A 65 -14.91 -14.51 9.51
C LEU A 65 -15.13 -15.80 8.69
N THR A 66 -16.38 -16.15 8.40
CA THR A 66 -16.77 -17.37 7.69
C THR A 66 -17.65 -17.06 6.47
N GLU A 67 -17.53 -17.83 5.41
CA GLU A 67 -18.33 -17.66 4.19
C GLU A 67 -19.74 -18.25 4.39
N GLN A 68 -20.84 -17.50 4.15
CA GLN A 68 -22.18 -18.12 4.07
C GLN A 68 -22.37 -18.78 2.72
N VAL A 69 -22.96 -19.96 2.75
CA VAL A 69 -23.57 -20.61 1.59
C VAL A 69 -24.83 -19.82 1.20
N ALA A 70 -24.88 -19.31 -0.03
CA ALA A 70 -26.05 -18.61 -0.55
C ALA A 70 -27.33 -19.48 -0.44
N PRO A 71 -28.50 -18.92 -0.08
CA PRO A 71 -29.72 -19.70 0.05
C PRO A 71 -30.20 -20.20 -1.33
N LYS A 72 -30.46 -21.52 -1.40
CA LYS A 72 -31.05 -22.18 -2.58
C LYS A 72 -32.44 -21.59 -2.89
N ARG A 73 -32.59 -21.02 -4.07
CA ARG A 73 -33.90 -20.63 -4.64
C ARG A 73 -34.74 -21.89 -4.92
N PRO A 74 -36.05 -21.94 -4.61
CA PRO A 74 -36.87 -23.11 -4.87
C PRO A 74 -37.06 -23.31 -6.38
N ALA A 75 -37.00 -24.58 -6.82
CA ALA A 75 -37.27 -24.99 -8.18
C ALA A 75 -38.75 -24.83 -8.52
N VAL A 76 -39.05 -24.20 -9.65
CA VAL A 76 -40.38 -24.24 -10.28
C VAL A 76 -40.35 -25.35 -11.33
N SER A 77 -41.21 -26.34 -11.12
CA SER A 77 -41.48 -27.43 -12.06
C SER A 77 -42.48 -26.97 -13.12
N ALA A 78 -42.20 -27.20 -14.40
CA ALA A 78 -43.19 -27.62 -15.39
C ALA A 78 -42.49 -28.10 -16.66
N SER A 79 -42.73 -29.39 -16.94
CA SER A 79 -42.49 -30.12 -18.18
C SER A 79 -43.32 -29.59 -19.33
N GLU A 80 -42.77 -29.56 -20.55
CA GLU A 80 -43.43 -30.12 -21.73
C GLU A 80 -42.43 -30.32 -22.88
N GLN A 81 -42.63 -31.43 -23.58
CA GLN A 81 -41.77 -32.04 -24.59
C GLN A 81 -42.31 -31.67 -25.98
N THR A 82 -41.46 -31.27 -26.93
CA THR A 82 -41.54 -31.76 -28.34
C THR A 82 -40.35 -31.32 -29.21
N ASP A 83 -40.07 -32.18 -30.18
CA ASP A 83 -38.92 -32.29 -31.07
C ASP A 83 -38.62 -31.09 -31.98
N GLN A 84 -37.32 -30.82 -32.24
CA GLN A 84 -36.66 -31.01 -33.56
C GLN A 84 -35.31 -30.27 -33.69
N ALA A 85 -34.39 -30.96 -34.37
CA ALA A 85 -33.28 -30.48 -35.21
C ALA A 85 -32.09 -29.68 -34.63
N SER A 86 -30.95 -30.38 -34.60
CA SER A 86 -29.59 -29.97 -34.98
C SER A 86 -29.33 -28.46 -35.17
N ALA A 87 -28.76 -27.82 -34.16
CA ALA A 87 -28.03 -26.57 -34.31
C ALA A 87 -26.82 -26.55 -33.36
N ALA A 88 -25.68 -26.11 -33.88
CA ALA A 88 -24.38 -26.09 -33.21
C ALA A 88 -24.44 -25.48 -31.80
N LYS A 89 -24.02 -26.25 -30.80
CA LYS A 89 -23.91 -25.78 -29.42
C LYS A 89 -22.82 -24.71 -29.33
N ARG A 90 -23.26 -23.47 -29.10
CA ARG A 90 -22.51 -22.42 -28.40
C ARG A 90 -21.91 -22.97 -27.09
N PRO A 91 -20.78 -22.42 -26.61
CA PRO A 91 -20.11 -22.93 -25.42
C PRO A 91 -21.01 -22.84 -24.19
N ARG A 92 -20.95 -23.89 -23.36
CA ARG A 92 -21.56 -23.96 -22.05
C ARG A 92 -20.79 -23.00 -21.12
N PRO A 93 -21.46 -22.18 -20.29
CA PRO A 93 -20.75 -21.43 -19.26
C PRO A 93 -19.98 -22.40 -18.36
N VAL A 94 -18.72 -22.08 -18.08
CA VAL A 94 -17.84 -22.83 -17.17
C VAL A 94 -18.61 -23.07 -15.87
N ALA A 95 -18.88 -24.34 -15.55
CA ALA A 95 -19.47 -24.67 -14.26
C ALA A 95 -18.50 -24.19 -13.18
N ALA A 96 -18.99 -23.39 -12.22
CA ALA A 96 -18.15 -22.87 -11.15
C ALA A 96 -17.37 -24.02 -10.49
N ALA A 97 -16.04 -23.94 -10.52
CA ALA A 97 -15.18 -24.96 -9.95
C ALA A 97 -15.53 -25.16 -8.46
N VAL A 98 -15.78 -26.40 -8.04
CA VAL A 98 -16.25 -26.70 -6.69
C VAL A 98 -15.06 -27.15 -5.84
N PRO A 99 -14.76 -26.49 -4.70
CA PRO A 99 -13.72 -26.96 -3.80
C PRO A 99 -14.02 -28.37 -3.28
N VAL A 100 -13.00 -29.22 -3.16
CA VAL A 100 -13.16 -30.55 -2.57
C VAL A 100 -13.39 -30.42 -1.07
N ASP A 101 -14.41 -31.11 -0.56
CA ASP A 101 -14.65 -31.21 0.89
C ASP A 101 -13.56 -32.08 1.55
N GLN A 102 -12.56 -31.41 2.12
CA GLN A 102 -11.42 -32.06 2.79
C GLN A 102 -11.80 -32.78 4.10
N ARG A 103 -13.02 -32.56 4.63
CA ARG A 103 -13.56 -33.34 5.76
C ARG A 103 -14.02 -34.72 5.31
N ARG A 104 -14.41 -34.86 4.05
CA ARG A 104 -14.88 -36.13 3.46
C ARG A 104 -13.82 -36.84 2.63
N TYR A 105 -12.91 -36.08 2.04
CA TYR A 105 -11.87 -36.59 1.16
C TYR A 105 -10.47 -36.25 1.64
N ARG A 106 -9.49 -37.08 1.27
CA ARG A 106 -8.07 -36.80 1.46
C ARG A 106 -7.27 -37.16 0.20
N PRO A 107 -6.19 -36.42 -0.11
CA PRO A 107 -5.29 -36.81 -1.19
C PRO A 107 -4.73 -38.21 -0.94
N SER A 108 -4.65 -39.02 -1.99
CA SER A 108 -3.97 -40.31 -1.97
C SER A 108 -2.46 -40.12 -1.86
N TRP A 109 -1.75 -41.14 -1.42
CA TRP A 109 -0.29 -41.12 -1.31
C TRP A 109 0.42 -40.94 -2.67
N ARG A 110 -0.29 -41.12 -3.79
CA ARG A 110 0.23 -40.94 -5.16
C ARG A 110 0.09 -39.51 -5.67
N SER A 111 -0.46 -38.59 -4.87
CA SER A 111 -0.77 -37.23 -5.26
C SER A 111 0.29 -36.21 -4.79
N PRO A 112 0.57 -35.13 -5.55
CA PRO A 112 0.12 -34.90 -6.92
C PRO A 112 0.87 -35.79 -7.92
N ASP A 113 0.25 -36.07 -9.06
CA ASP A 113 0.95 -36.69 -10.19
C ASP A 113 1.78 -35.66 -10.99
N SER A 114 2.48 -36.14 -12.02
CA SER A 114 3.32 -35.28 -12.89
C SER A 114 2.55 -34.25 -13.72
N GLN A 115 1.23 -34.39 -13.87
CA GLN A 115 0.36 -33.43 -14.56
C GLN A 115 -0.33 -32.47 -13.56
N GLY A 116 -0.15 -32.72 -12.25
CA GLY A 116 -0.62 -31.90 -11.13
C GLY A 116 -1.94 -32.39 -10.50
N TYR A 117 -2.52 -33.50 -10.97
CA TYR A 117 -3.75 -34.02 -10.38
C TYR A 117 -3.51 -34.55 -8.97
N HIS A 118 -4.48 -34.28 -8.10
CA HIS A 118 -4.65 -34.93 -6.82
C HIS A 118 -5.78 -35.97 -6.94
N GLU A 119 -5.44 -37.23 -6.74
CA GLU A 119 -6.40 -38.31 -6.56
C GLU A 119 -6.94 -38.26 -5.12
N MET A 120 -8.24 -38.05 -4.97
CA MET A 120 -8.91 -37.82 -3.70
C MET A 120 -9.69 -39.06 -3.30
N THR A 121 -9.29 -39.68 -2.19
CA THR A 121 -9.95 -40.87 -1.64
C THR A 121 -10.90 -40.50 -0.50
N PRO A 122 -12.07 -41.16 -0.38
CA PRO A 122 -12.94 -40.97 0.76
C PRO A 122 -12.23 -41.26 2.08
N ARG A 123 -12.51 -40.47 3.11
CA ARG A 123 -12.03 -40.74 4.47
C ARG A 123 -12.80 -41.90 5.10
N PRO A 124 -12.15 -42.72 5.95
CA PRO A 124 -12.83 -43.78 6.70
C PRO A 124 -14.02 -43.22 7.50
N GLY A 125 -15.17 -43.90 7.43
CA GLY A 125 -16.40 -43.49 8.13
C GLY A 125 -17.34 -42.56 7.35
N THR A 126 -16.98 -42.18 6.11
CA THR A 126 -17.90 -41.49 5.19
C THR A 126 -18.74 -42.48 4.40
N LYS A 127 -19.90 -42.04 3.86
CA LYS A 127 -20.74 -42.84 2.96
C LYS A 127 -20.24 -42.82 1.51
N ASP A 128 -19.19 -42.05 1.22
CA ASP A 128 -18.65 -41.92 -0.13
C ASP A 128 -17.72 -43.09 -0.44
N THR A 129 -17.86 -43.66 -1.64
CA THR A 129 -17.01 -44.74 -2.13
C THR A 129 -16.13 -44.34 -3.31
N ASP A 130 -16.47 -43.24 -3.98
CA ASP A 130 -15.91 -42.92 -5.28
C ASP A 130 -14.67 -42.03 -5.14
N THR A 131 -13.62 -42.38 -5.87
CA THR A 131 -12.43 -41.54 -6.04
C THR A 131 -12.79 -40.28 -6.83
N ARG A 132 -12.33 -39.12 -6.36
CA ARG A 132 -12.46 -37.85 -7.07
C ARG A 132 -11.09 -37.34 -7.51
N PHE A 133 -11.08 -36.39 -8.43
CA PHE A 133 -9.86 -35.75 -8.89
C PHE A 133 -9.93 -34.25 -8.63
N ALA A 134 -8.77 -33.65 -8.37
CA ALA A 134 -8.66 -32.23 -8.10
C ALA A 134 -7.37 -31.64 -8.66
N LEU A 135 -7.43 -30.37 -9.02
CA LEU A 135 -6.27 -29.52 -9.34
C LEU A 135 -6.20 -28.38 -8.33
N ARG A 136 -5.00 -27.83 -8.10
CA ARG A 136 -4.84 -26.74 -7.12
C ARG A 136 -5.12 -25.39 -7.76
N ASP A 137 -6.02 -24.58 -7.22
CA ASP A 137 -6.14 -23.18 -7.64
C ASP A 137 -4.88 -22.37 -7.29
N GLU A 138 -4.85 -21.11 -7.71
CA GLU A 138 -3.76 -20.18 -7.42
C GLU A 138 -3.61 -19.87 -5.92
N PHE A 139 -4.64 -20.14 -5.12
CA PHE A 139 -4.65 -20.00 -3.66
C PHE A 139 -4.25 -21.29 -2.93
N GLY A 140 -3.96 -22.36 -3.66
CA GLY A 140 -3.60 -23.68 -3.13
C GLY A 140 -4.79 -24.54 -2.70
N ASN A 141 -6.03 -24.10 -2.96
CA ASN A 141 -7.23 -24.92 -2.70
C ASN A 141 -7.35 -26.03 -3.74
N LEU A 142 -7.79 -27.21 -3.29
CA LEU A 142 -8.06 -28.34 -4.16
C LEU A 142 -9.45 -28.19 -4.78
N MET A 143 -9.49 -27.91 -6.08
CA MET A 143 -10.71 -27.72 -6.85
C MET A 143 -11.04 -29.01 -7.59
N GLN A 144 -12.27 -29.50 -7.41
CA GLN A 144 -12.73 -30.74 -8.03
C GLN A 144 -12.78 -30.56 -9.56
N VAL A 145 -12.21 -31.53 -10.28
CA VAL A 145 -12.19 -31.59 -11.74
C VAL A 145 -12.51 -33.00 -12.22
N ASP A 146 -12.78 -33.14 -13.53
CA ASP A 146 -12.96 -34.45 -14.14
C ASP A 146 -11.67 -35.27 -14.11
N ALA A 147 -11.81 -36.59 -14.14
CA ALA A 147 -10.68 -37.51 -14.19
C ALA A 147 -9.85 -37.31 -15.48
N PRO A 148 -8.51 -37.46 -15.40
CA PRO A 148 -7.66 -37.45 -16.58
C PRO A 148 -8.06 -38.61 -17.52
N GLN A 149 -8.28 -38.30 -18.80
CA GLN A 149 -8.82 -39.27 -19.77
C GLN A 149 -7.89 -40.47 -20.00
N ASP A 150 -6.57 -40.23 -20.01
CA ASP A 150 -5.56 -41.26 -20.22
C ASP A 150 -5.20 -42.02 -18.92
N GLY A 151 -5.84 -41.68 -17.80
CA GLY A 151 -5.59 -42.24 -16.48
C GLY A 151 -4.65 -41.40 -15.62
N PHE A 152 -4.70 -41.63 -14.30
CA PHE A 152 -3.91 -40.89 -13.31
C PHE A 152 -2.40 -41.16 -13.48
N GLY A 153 -1.59 -40.10 -13.57
CA GLY A 153 -0.15 -40.18 -13.80
C GLY A 153 0.26 -40.48 -15.25
N ALA A 154 -0.67 -40.56 -16.19
CA ALA A 154 -0.36 -40.76 -17.60
C ALA A 154 0.40 -39.56 -18.20
N GLN A 155 1.28 -39.83 -19.16
CA GLN A 155 1.99 -38.79 -19.90
C GLN A 155 1.22 -38.41 -21.17
N PRO A 156 1.03 -37.12 -21.46
CA PRO A 156 0.27 -36.70 -22.63
C PRO A 156 1.02 -37.02 -23.94
N ALA A 157 0.28 -37.45 -24.95
CA ALA A 157 0.85 -37.69 -26.29
C ALA A 157 1.25 -36.37 -26.99
N HIS A 158 0.48 -35.31 -26.78
CA HIS A 158 0.62 -34.00 -27.44
C HIS A 158 0.87 -32.88 -26.42
N LEU A 159 1.57 -31.83 -26.86
CA LEU A 159 1.81 -30.62 -26.06
C LEU A 159 2.47 -30.92 -24.69
N ARG A 160 3.48 -31.81 -24.68
CA ARG A 160 4.11 -32.34 -23.46
C ARG A 160 4.73 -31.28 -22.54
N GLN A 161 5.05 -30.12 -23.09
CA GLN A 161 5.58 -28.98 -22.34
C GLN A 161 4.54 -28.28 -21.46
N TRP A 162 3.25 -28.56 -21.62
CA TRP A 162 2.19 -28.05 -20.76
C TRP A 162 1.70 -29.17 -19.84
N THR A 163 1.53 -28.89 -18.55
CA THR A 163 0.84 -29.80 -17.62
C THR A 163 -0.66 -29.52 -17.63
N ASP A 164 -1.47 -30.52 -17.27
CA ASP A 164 -2.93 -30.33 -17.15
C ASP A 164 -3.26 -29.25 -16.11
N GLN A 165 -2.52 -29.20 -15.00
CA GLN A 165 -2.59 -28.12 -14.01
C GLN A 165 -2.43 -26.73 -14.64
N GLN A 166 -1.46 -26.54 -15.54
CA GLN A 166 -1.23 -25.25 -16.21
C GLN A 166 -2.35 -24.91 -17.19
N ILE A 167 -2.86 -25.90 -17.94
CA ILE A 167 -3.97 -25.70 -18.87
C ILE A 167 -5.24 -25.34 -18.10
N TRP A 168 -5.51 -26.01 -16.97
CA TRP A 168 -6.64 -25.71 -16.12
C TRP A 168 -6.52 -24.34 -15.45
N GLN A 169 -5.36 -23.98 -14.90
CA GLN A 169 -5.15 -22.66 -14.28
C GLN A 169 -5.34 -21.52 -15.30
N LEU A 170 -4.91 -21.72 -16.54
CA LEU A 170 -4.96 -20.66 -17.54
C LEU A 170 -6.29 -20.62 -18.31
N TYR A 171 -6.92 -21.76 -18.61
CA TYR A 171 -8.10 -21.82 -19.48
C TYR A 171 -9.35 -22.38 -18.78
N GLY A 172 -9.24 -22.83 -17.53
CA GLY A 172 -10.34 -23.49 -16.80
C GLY A 172 -10.73 -24.86 -17.36
N LEU A 173 -9.94 -25.43 -18.27
CA LEU A 173 -10.26 -26.70 -18.94
C LEU A 173 -9.84 -27.90 -18.09
N HIS A 174 -10.60 -28.99 -18.15
CA HIS A 174 -10.27 -30.26 -17.50
C HIS A 174 -10.83 -31.46 -18.29
N GLY A 175 -10.37 -32.66 -17.95
CA GLY A 175 -10.87 -33.91 -18.56
C GLY A 175 -10.72 -33.92 -20.09
N GLN A 176 -11.80 -34.21 -20.80
CA GLN A 176 -11.80 -34.34 -22.27
C GLN A 176 -11.42 -33.03 -23.00
N ASP A 177 -11.74 -31.88 -22.42
CA ASP A 177 -11.40 -30.59 -23.03
C ASP A 177 -9.90 -30.35 -23.09
N ILE A 178 -9.14 -30.87 -22.11
CA ILE A 178 -7.67 -30.83 -22.16
C ILE A 178 -7.14 -31.70 -23.31
N THR A 179 -7.68 -32.91 -23.50
CA THR A 179 -7.24 -33.79 -24.60
C THR A 179 -7.47 -33.13 -25.96
N ARG A 180 -8.64 -32.50 -26.15
CA ARG A 180 -8.98 -31.73 -27.35
C ARG A 180 -8.03 -30.53 -27.52
N PHE A 181 -7.83 -29.77 -26.45
CA PHE A 181 -6.94 -28.61 -26.44
C PHE A 181 -5.52 -28.98 -26.88
N ARG A 182 -4.95 -30.04 -26.30
CA ARG A 182 -3.59 -30.51 -26.60
C ARG A 182 -3.43 -30.90 -28.06
N ALA A 183 -4.41 -31.60 -28.64
CA ALA A 183 -4.36 -32.03 -30.04
C ALA A 183 -4.40 -30.82 -31.01
N GLU A 184 -5.34 -29.90 -30.81
CA GLU A 184 -5.48 -28.71 -31.67
C GLU A 184 -4.28 -27.74 -31.50
N ALA A 185 -3.82 -27.55 -30.27
CA ALA A 185 -2.68 -26.68 -29.98
C ALA A 185 -1.37 -27.21 -30.57
N GLN A 186 -1.14 -28.53 -30.49
CA GLN A 186 0.05 -29.15 -31.10
C GLN A 186 0.05 -29.00 -32.62
N ALA A 187 -1.12 -29.13 -33.25
CA ALA A 187 -1.26 -29.02 -34.70
C ALA A 187 -1.04 -27.60 -35.22
N THR A 188 -1.44 -26.59 -34.43
CA THR A 188 -1.40 -25.18 -34.86
C THR A 188 -0.23 -24.38 -34.28
N GLY A 189 0.42 -24.88 -33.23
CA GLY A 189 1.48 -24.19 -32.50
C GLY A 189 0.99 -23.00 -31.64
N ARG A 190 -0.32 -22.85 -31.45
CA ARG A 190 -0.96 -21.72 -30.76
C ARG A 190 -2.16 -22.21 -29.93
N PRO A 191 -2.67 -21.41 -28.97
CA PRO A 191 -3.87 -21.79 -28.25
C PRO A 191 -5.06 -21.92 -29.23
N PRO A 192 -5.96 -22.92 -29.05
CA PRO A 192 -7.17 -23.05 -29.86
C PRO A 192 -8.08 -21.83 -29.71
N GLN A 193 -8.77 -21.44 -30.80
CA GLN A 193 -9.62 -20.24 -30.81
C GLN A 193 -10.80 -20.30 -29.85
N TRP A 194 -11.26 -21.50 -29.48
CA TRP A 194 -12.37 -21.70 -28.56
C TRP A 194 -11.95 -21.67 -27.09
N ALA A 195 -10.64 -21.72 -26.80
CA ALA A 195 -10.10 -21.72 -25.45
C ALA A 195 -9.73 -20.30 -25.03
N GLU A 196 -10.56 -19.69 -24.18
CA GLU A 196 -10.31 -18.36 -23.64
C GLU A 196 -9.41 -18.45 -22.40
N ALA A 197 -8.31 -17.70 -22.41
CA ALA A 197 -7.44 -17.61 -21.25
C ALA A 197 -8.02 -16.67 -20.19
N ALA A 198 -7.91 -17.06 -18.92
CA ALA A 198 -8.17 -16.20 -17.78
C ALA A 198 -7.28 -14.95 -17.84
N ASN A 199 -7.90 -13.79 -17.66
CA ASN A 199 -7.22 -12.50 -17.58
C ASN A 199 -7.18 -12.08 -16.11
N THR A 200 -5.96 -11.83 -15.61
CA THR A 200 -5.76 -11.44 -14.19
C THR A 200 -5.90 -9.94 -13.95
N GLY A 201 -6.02 -9.14 -15.01
CA GLY A 201 -5.92 -7.69 -14.97
C GLY A 201 -4.48 -7.17 -14.81
N ASN A 202 -3.49 -8.07 -14.68
CA ASN A 202 -2.08 -7.73 -14.60
C ASN A 202 -1.36 -8.12 -15.90
N PRO A 203 -0.97 -7.15 -16.75
CA PRO A 203 -0.28 -7.41 -18.00
C PRO A 203 0.99 -8.25 -17.86
N VAL A 204 1.77 -8.06 -16.77
CA VAL A 204 3.00 -8.82 -16.53
C VAL A 204 2.66 -10.30 -16.29
N THR A 205 1.72 -10.57 -15.38
CA THR A 205 1.29 -11.93 -15.05
C THR A 205 0.73 -12.65 -16.28
N ASP A 206 -0.13 -11.95 -17.04
CA ASP A 206 -0.77 -12.50 -18.23
C ASP A 206 0.26 -12.78 -19.35
N LEU A 207 1.21 -11.87 -19.59
CA LEU A 207 2.31 -12.09 -20.54
C LEU A 207 3.14 -13.33 -20.16
N LEU A 208 3.56 -13.43 -18.90
CA LEU A 208 4.44 -14.50 -18.41
C LEU A 208 3.77 -15.88 -18.40
N ARG A 209 2.48 -15.94 -18.03
CA ARG A 209 1.73 -17.20 -17.91
C ARG A 209 1.15 -17.66 -19.26
N ASN A 210 0.82 -16.74 -20.16
CA ASN A 210 0.14 -17.05 -21.42
C ASN A 210 1.04 -16.84 -22.65
N THR A 211 1.14 -15.62 -23.19
CA THR A 211 1.69 -15.39 -24.53
C THR A 211 3.18 -15.71 -24.62
N LEU A 212 3.99 -15.35 -23.62
CA LEU A 212 5.41 -15.70 -23.59
C LEU A 212 5.63 -17.19 -23.35
N ARG A 213 4.72 -17.88 -22.65
CA ARG A 213 4.79 -19.35 -22.52
C ARG A 213 4.59 -20.03 -23.86
N TRP A 214 3.67 -19.54 -24.68
CA TRP A 214 3.46 -20.02 -26.04
C TRP A 214 4.64 -19.71 -26.96
N LEU A 215 5.16 -18.49 -26.89
CA LEU A 215 6.28 -18.07 -27.74
C LEU A 215 7.59 -18.79 -27.38
N HIS A 216 7.81 -19.06 -26.10
CA HIS A 216 9.02 -19.70 -25.58
C HIS A 216 8.68 -20.90 -24.68
N PRO A 217 8.23 -22.03 -25.26
CA PRO A 217 7.76 -23.19 -24.50
C PRO A 217 8.84 -23.86 -23.65
N ALA A 218 10.10 -23.79 -24.09
CA ALA A 218 11.25 -24.35 -23.38
C ALA A 218 11.70 -23.51 -22.19
N MET A 219 11.36 -22.22 -22.15
CA MET A 219 11.74 -21.35 -21.03
C MET A 219 10.94 -21.71 -19.78
N THR A 220 11.60 -21.74 -18.65
CA THR A 220 11.01 -21.71 -17.31
C THR A 220 10.29 -20.38 -17.07
N LEU A 221 9.51 -20.29 -15.98
CA LEU A 221 8.90 -19.00 -15.59
C LEU A 221 9.99 -17.95 -15.33
N LYS A 222 11.07 -18.33 -14.65
CA LYS A 222 12.16 -17.41 -14.32
C LYS A 222 12.88 -16.88 -15.56
N GLU A 223 13.12 -17.74 -16.54
CA GLU A 223 13.72 -17.29 -17.82
C GLU A 223 12.79 -16.36 -18.59
N ARG A 224 11.46 -16.58 -18.53
CA ARG A 224 10.49 -15.64 -19.12
C ARG A 224 10.43 -14.30 -18.40
N GLU A 225 10.55 -14.30 -17.07
CA GLU A 225 10.68 -13.05 -16.28
C GLU A 225 11.90 -12.27 -16.74
N THR A 226 13.08 -12.89 -16.76
CA THR A 226 14.32 -12.25 -17.22
C THR A 226 14.20 -11.77 -18.67
N PHE A 227 13.57 -12.58 -19.54
CA PHE A 227 13.34 -12.20 -20.93
C PHE A 227 12.46 -10.95 -21.04
N LEU A 228 11.32 -10.90 -20.34
CA LEU A 228 10.42 -9.74 -20.34
C LEU A 228 11.08 -8.50 -19.73
N GLN A 229 11.76 -8.67 -18.59
CA GLN A 229 12.50 -7.60 -17.91
C GLN A 229 13.56 -6.96 -18.81
N SER A 230 14.19 -7.74 -19.70
CA SER A 230 15.18 -7.21 -20.65
C SER A 230 14.64 -6.18 -21.64
N TYR A 231 13.31 -6.03 -21.74
CA TYR A 231 12.71 -4.98 -22.57
C TYR A 231 12.50 -3.66 -21.81
N ASN A 232 12.67 -3.61 -20.48
CA ASN A 232 12.57 -2.38 -19.71
C ASN A 232 11.30 -1.56 -20.00
N LEU A 233 10.14 -2.23 -19.96
CA LEU A 233 8.87 -1.67 -20.41
C LEU A 233 8.13 -1.00 -19.26
N LEU A 234 7.63 0.22 -19.52
CA LEU A 234 6.71 0.94 -18.64
C LEU A 234 5.27 0.38 -18.76
N PRO A 235 4.35 0.73 -17.83
CA PRO A 235 2.99 0.17 -17.78
C PRO A 235 2.21 0.19 -19.10
N ASN A 236 2.21 1.31 -19.83
CA ASN A 236 1.50 1.41 -21.11
C ASN A 236 2.12 0.53 -22.18
N GLN A 237 3.45 0.35 -22.14
CA GLN A 237 4.17 -0.47 -23.10
C GLN A 237 3.95 -1.97 -22.81
N LEU A 238 3.86 -2.38 -21.55
CA LEU A 238 3.47 -3.74 -21.16
C LEU A 238 2.05 -4.07 -21.65
N THR A 239 1.10 -3.16 -21.45
CA THR A 239 -0.28 -3.32 -21.92
C THR A 239 -0.33 -3.43 -23.45
N ARG A 240 0.41 -2.58 -24.17
CA ARG A 240 0.52 -2.66 -25.63
C ARG A 240 1.13 -3.99 -26.09
N LEU A 241 2.20 -4.44 -25.43
CA LEU A 241 2.86 -5.71 -25.75
C LEU A 241 1.90 -6.89 -25.56
N GLN A 242 1.10 -6.87 -24.49
CA GLN A 242 0.08 -7.88 -24.24
C GLN A 242 -0.93 -7.95 -25.39
N GLN A 243 -1.46 -6.81 -25.82
CA GLN A 243 -2.43 -6.73 -26.92
C GLN A 243 -1.82 -7.21 -28.25
N ASP A 244 -0.61 -6.76 -28.58
CA ASP A 244 0.08 -7.16 -29.81
C ASP A 244 0.33 -8.67 -29.84
N LEU A 245 0.76 -9.27 -28.72
CA LEU A 245 1.02 -10.70 -28.62
C LEU A 245 -0.24 -11.58 -28.61
N GLN A 246 -1.37 -11.04 -28.14
CA GLN A 246 -2.67 -11.71 -28.24
C GLN A 246 -3.15 -11.77 -29.70
N ASN A 247 -2.91 -10.70 -30.48
CA ASN A 247 -3.27 -10.64 -31.89
C ASN A 247 -2.33 -11.46 -32.78
N GLN A 248 -1.03 -11.37 -32.52
CA GLN A 248 0.01 -12.04 -33.26
C GLN A 248 1.08 -12.57 -32.30
N LEU A 249 1.24 -13.89 -32.25
CA LEU A 249 2.20 -14.57 -31.37
C LEU A 249 3.66 -14.39 -31.86
N ALA A 250 4.15 -13.16 -31.85
CA ALA A 250 5.52 -12.77 -32.21
C ALA A 250 5.86 -11.44 -31.55
N ILE A 251 7.11 -11.28 -31.09
CA ILE A 251 7.54 -9.99 -30.50
C ILE A 251 7.44 -8.88 -31.57
N PRO A 252 6.70 -7.79 -31.30
CA PRO A 252 6.50 -6.74 -32.28
C PRO A 252 7.80 -5.94 -32.51
N PRO A 253 8.02 -5.38 -33.73
CA PRO A 253 9.24 -4.64 -34.04
C PRO A 253 9.52 -3.45 -33.12
N TRP A 254 8.48 -2.78 -32.62
CA TRP A 254 8.64 -1.64 -31.71
C TRP A 254 9.27 -2.06 -30.37
N ALA A 255 8.94 -3.26 -29.87
CA ALA A 255 9.49 -3.75 -28.60
C ALA A 255 10.98 -4.08 -28.76
N GLN A 256 11.34 -4.68 -29.90
CA GLN A 256 12.74 -4.92 -30.26
C GLN A 256 13.54 -3.62 -30.42
N ALA A 257 12.94 -2.61 -31.03
CA ALA A 257 13.56 -1.29 -31.16
C ALA A 257 13.71 -0.60 -29.80
N HIS A 258 12.68 -0.64 -28.95
CA HIS A 258 12.71 -0.07 -27.59
C HIS A 258 13.80 -0.70 -26.72
N LYS A 259 13.92 -2.04 -26.75
CA LYS A 259 15.00 -2.75 -26.05
C LYS A 259 16.38 -2.25 -26.48
N ARG A 260 16.66 -2.23 -27.79
CA ARG A 260 17.95 -1.75 -28.32
C ARG A 260 18.24 -0.31 -27.93
N LEU A 261 17.21 0.55 -27.89
CA LEU A 261 17.37 1.94 -27.49
C LEU A 261 17.73 2.11 -26.02
N LEU A 262 17.27 1.21 -25.13
CA LEU A 262 17.61 1.24 -23.71
C LEU A 262 18.87 0.45 -23.37
N ASP A 263 19.37 -0.40 -24.27
CA ASP A 263 20.73 -0.97 -24.18
C ASP A 263 21.80 0.14 -24.33
N GLU A 264 21.48 1.25 -25.01
CA GLU A 264 22.35 2.42 -25.20
C GLU A 264 22.13 3.50 -24.12
N LEU A 265 22.43 3.19 -22.86
CA LEU A 265 22.20 4.10 -21.72
C LEU A 265 22.98 5.43 -21.78
N ASP A 266 24.03 5.49 -22.59
CA ASP A 266 24.83 6.70 -22.81
C ASP A 266 24.13 7.74 -23.69
N ASN A 267 22.96 7.43 -24.26
CA ASN A 267 22.18 8.38 -25.06
C ASN A 267 21.29 9.26 -24.14
N PRO A 268 21.67 10.53 -23.89
CA PRO A 268 20.99 11.36 -22.89
C PRO A 268 19.57 11.73 -23.28
N GLN A 269 19.26 11.87 -24.58
CA GLN A 269 17.93 12.23 -25.06
C GLN A 269 16.93 11.09 -24.86
N ARG A 270 17.38 9.84 -25.01
CA ARG A 270 16.52 8.66 -24.84
C ARG A 270 16.22 8.41 -23.37
N LEU A 271 17.22 8.49 -22.52
CA LEU A 271 17.03 8.39 -21.07
C LEU A 271 16.14 9.52 -20.54
N GLU A 272 16.26 10.74 -21.08
CA GLU A 272 15.36 11.86 -20.78
C GLU A 272 13.90 11.54 -21.12
N GLN A 273 13.63 11.05 -22.34
CA GLN A 273 12.26 10.68 -22.71
C GLN A 273 11.71 9.58 -21.82
N PHE A 274 12.51 8.54 -21.56
CA PHE A 274 12.12 7.43 -20.70
C PHE A 274 11.81 7.90 -19.27
N ALA A 275 12.62 8.82 -18.73
CA ALA A 275 12.40 9.41 -17.41
C ALA A 275 11.11 10.22 -17.34
N ARG A 276 10.80 11.02 -18.38
CA ARG A 276 9.52 11.74 -18.47
C ARG A 276 8.33 10.80 -18.49
N ASP A 277 8.39 9.76 -19.34
CA ASP A 277 7.34 8.76 -19.45
C ASP A 277 7.16 8.00 -18.13
N ALA A 278 8.26 7.71 -17.42
CA ALA A 278 8.21 7.05 -16.11
C ALA A 278 7.57 7.95 -15.04
N VAL A 279 7.90 9.24 -14.97
CA VAL A 279 7.27 10.18 -14.02
C VAL A 279 5.77 10.26 -14.26
N GLU A 280 5.34 10.33 -15.52
CA GLU A 280 3.93 10.41 -15.88
C GLU A 280 3.19 9.09 -15.59
N GLN A 281 3.69 7.98 -16.11
CA GLN A 281 3.00 6.68 -15.99
C GLN A 281 3.07 6.11 -14.58
N LEU A 282 4.11 6.44 -13.81
CA LEU A 282 4.27 6.00 -12.43
C LEU A 282 3.80 7.04 -11.41
N ASN A 283 3.29 8.19 -11.89
CA ASN A 283 2.71 9.25 -11.08
C ASN A 283 3.56 9.68 -9.85
N LEU A 284 4.89 9.67 -10.02
CA LEU A 284 5.88 9.73 -8.92
C LEU A 284 5.76 11.00 -8.06
N LYS A 285 5.24 12.11 -8.60
CA LYS A 285 5.14 13.39 -7.87
C LYS A 285 3.80 13.59 -7.16
N ARG A 286 2.86 12.66 -7.30
CA ARG A 286 1.49 12.79 -6.78
C ARG A 286 1.13 11.57 -5.96
N ASN A 287 1.05 10.40 -6.60
CA ASN A 287 0.72 9.15 -5.95
C ASN A 287 1.45 8.05 -6.70
N ALA A 288 2.65 7.72 -6.24
CA ALA A 288 3.54 6.78 -6.91
C ALA A 288 3.01 5.33 -6.93
N ARG A 289 1.80 5.06 -6.44
CA ARG A 289 1.30 3.70 -6.27
C ARG A 289 0.82 3.06 -7.58
N HIS A 290 1.38 1.89 -7.88
CA HIS A 290 0.94 1.01 -8.96
C HIS A 290 0.80 -0.44 -8.48
N ASP A 291 -0.43 -0.85 -8.16
CA ASP A 291 -0.72 -2.15 -7.53
C ASP A 291 -0.18 -3.37 -8.28
N TRP A 292 -0.09 -3.30 -9.61
CA TRP A 292 0.32 -4.43 -10.46
C TRP A 292 1.72 -4.28 -11.06
N TYR A 293 2.30 -3.08 -11.02
CA TYR A 293 3.57 -2.77 -11.67
C TYR A 293 4.68 -2.54 -10.65
N HIS A 294 5.69 -3.41 -10.70
CA HIS A 294 6.88 -3.31 -9.87
C HIS A 294 8.09 -3.03 -10.75
N PRO A 295 8.68 -1.82 -10.70
CA PRO A 295 9.90 -1.49 -11.43
C PRO A 295 11.02 -2.48 -11.21
N GLU A 296 11.14 -3.05 -9.99
CA GLU A 296 12.20 -4.01 -9.72
C GLU A 296 12.13 -5.30 -10.54
N ASN A 297 10.91 -5.73 -10.87
CA ASN A 297 10.67 -6.94 -11.65
C ASN A 297 10.51 -6.63 -13.15
N SER A 298 10.29 -5.37 -13.51
CA SER A 298 9.96 -4.94 -14.88
C SER A 298 11.13 -4.27 -15.61
N LEU A 299 12.07 -3.69 -14.86
CA LEU A 299 13.27 -3.03 -15.38
C LEU A 299 14.53 -3.79 -14.94
N THR A 300 15.53 -3.88 -15.81
CA THR A 300 16.85 -4.38 -15.42
C THR A 300 17.51 -3.42 -14.44
N PHE A 301 18.46 -3.93 -13.67
CA PHE A 301 19.16 -3.16 -12.65
C PHE A 301 19.82 -1.90 -13.23
N GLU A 302 20.49 -2.03 -14.36
CA GLU A 302 21.26 -0.95 -15.00
C GLU A 302 20.35 0.19 -15.46
N VAL A 303 19.24 -0.13 -16.13
CA VAL A 303 18.26 0.87 -16.59
C VAL A 303 17.55 1.51 -15.40
N ARG A 304 17.22 0.73 -14.37
CA ARG A 304 16.58 1.24 -13.15
C ARG A 304 17.47 2.23 -12.41
N GLU A 305 18.75 1.93 -12.20
CA GLU A 305 19.67 2.86 -11.54
C GLU A 305 19.94 4.11 -12.41
N ALA A 306 20.05 3.94 -13.73
CA ALA A 306 20.17 5.08 -14.65
C ALA A 306 18.94 6.00 -14.60
N LEU A 307 17.73 5.41 -14.55
CA LEU A 307 16.48 6.13 -14.38
C LEU A 307 16.46 6.88 -13.04
N LEU A 308 16.74 6.20 -11.92
CA LEU A 308 16.75 6.83 -10.60
C LEU A 308 17.71 8.02 -10.54
N LYS A 309 18.92 7.86 -11.06
CA LYS A 309 19.90 8.95 -11.17
C LYS A 309 19.39 10.10 -12.03
N LYS A 310 18.74 9.79 -13.16
CA LYS A 310 18.15 10.79 -14.06
C LYS A 310 17.02 11.58 -13.41
N LEU A 311 16.23 10.91 -12.58
CA LEU A 311 15.14 11.52 -11.81
C LEU A 311 15.62 12.34 -10.62
N GLY A 312 16.90 12.28 -10.26
CA GLY A 312 17.49 13.04 -9.16
C GLY A 312 17.56 12.29 -7.83
N TYR A 313 17.24 11.00 -7.80
CA TYR A 313 17.37 10.19 -6.60
C TYR A 313 18.83 10.02 -6.19
N LEU A 314 19.05 10.14 -4.89
CA LEU A 314 20.30 9.85 -4.21
C LEU A 314 20.11 8.65 -3.28
N ARG A 315 21.21 8.04 -2.82
CA ARG A 315 21.19 6.93 -1.85
C ARG A 315 21.90 7.35 -0.57
N ASN A 316 21.24 7.17 0.57
CA ASN A 316 21.83 7.52 1.87
C ASN A 316 22.68 6.37 2.43
N LYS A 317 23.24 6.54 3.64
CA LYS A 317 24.09 5.53 4.29
C LYS A 317 23.38 4.19 4.55
N ASN A 318 22.05 4.17 4.52
CA ASN A 318 21.23 2.97 4.71
C ASN A 318 20.70 2.42 3.37
N ASN A 319 21.27 2.87 2.24
CA ASN A 319 20.86 2.51 0.89
C ASN A 319 19.40 2.89 0.55
N CYS A 320 18.77 3.81 1.28
CA CYS A 320 17.44 4.31 0.96
C CYS A 320 17.52 5.42 -0.09
N LEU A 321 16.55 5.41 -1.02
CA LEU A 321 16.36 6.46 -2.01
C LEU A 321 15.86 7.73 -1.34
N TYR A 322 16.43 8.87 -1.71
CA TYR A 322 16.03 10.17 -1.18
C TYR A 322 16.22 11.29 -2.20
N HIS A 323 15.58 12.42 -1.91
CA HIS A 323 15.67 13.68 -2.65
C HIS A 323 16.07 14.82 -1.72
N THR A 324 16.63 15.89 -2.31
CA THR A 324 16.96 17.15 -1.59
C THR A 324 16.29 18.38 -2.18
N ASP A 325 15.53 18.18 -3.25
CA ASP A 325 14.86 19.21 -4.05
C ASP A 325 13.33 19.15 -3.92
N ILE A 326 12.79 18.34 -3.00
CA ILE A 326 11.37 18.39 -2.63
C ILE A 326 11.12 19.69 -1.85
N PRO A 327 10.28 20.62 -2.34
CA PRO A 327 10.11 21.92 -1.72
C PRO A 327 9.50 21.86 -0.32
N ALA A 328 8.48 21.04 -0.12
CA ALA A 328 7.79 20.94 1.15
C ALA A 328 7.20 19.56 1.43
N LEU A 329 6.95 19.28 2.70
CA LEU A 329 6.02 18.25 3.15
C LEU A 329 5.02 18.86 4.14
N PHE A 330 3.86 18.24 4.31
CA PHE A 330 2.81 18.70 5.21
C PHE A 330 2.74 17.82 6.47
N ARG A 331 2.44 18.44 7.61
CA ARG A 331 2.36 17.72 8.88
C ARG A 331 1.23 18.26 9.74
N GLY A 332 0.28 17.39 10.08
CA GLY A 332 -0.65 17.63 11.18
C GLY A 332 0.08 17.46 12.52
N ASP A 333 -0.06 18.43 13.42
CA ASP A 333 0.61 18.41 14.72
C ASP A 333 -0.23 19.12 15.79
N GLU A 334 -0.19 18.61 17.01
CA GLU A 334 -0.90 19.18 18.15
C GLU A 334 -0.15 20.36 18.79
N ARG A 335 1.14 20.52 18.48
CA ARG A 335 1.91 21.66 19.00
C ARG A 335 1.45 22.97 18.39
N THR A 336 1.26 23.98 19.22
CA THR A 336 0.91 25.33 18.76
C THR A 336 2.08 25.95 18.00
N PRO A 337 1.86 26.94 17.11
CA PRO A 337 2.95 27.67 16.49
C PRO A 337 3.82 28.39 17.54
N PHE A 338 3.27 28.74 18.69
CA PHE A 338 4.00 29.41 19.77
C PHE A 338 4.97 28.45 20.48
N GLU A 339 4.55 27.22 20.77
CA GLU A 339 5.45 26.15 21.27
C GLU A 339 6.64 25.96 20.32
N LEU A 340 6.36 25.81 19.02
CA LEU A 340 7.40 25.56 18.01
C LEU A 340 8.35 26.76 17.82
N ALA A 341 7.83 27.99 17.90
CA ALA A 341 8.64 29.19 17.83
C ALA A 341 9.52 29.36 19.08
N ASN A 342 8.96 29.16 20.28
CA ASN A 342 9.66 29.30 21.55
C ASN A 342 10.78 28.25 21.71
N ASP A 343 10.52 27.01 21.30
CA ASP A 343 11.51 25.94 21.33
C ASP A 343 12.55 26.07 20.20
N GLY A 344 12.28 26.91 19.19
CA GLY A 344 13.13 27.16 18.03
C GLY A 344 13.24 25.98 17.06
N THR A 345 12.55 24.88 17.31
CA THR A 345 12.63 23.64 16.54
C THR A 345 11.40 22.76 16.72
N MET A 346 11.11 21.94 15.71
CA MET A 346 10.20 20.80 15.81
C MET A 346 10.99 19.52 16.04
N LEU A 347 10.81 18.92 17.21
CA LEU A 347 11.32 17.59 17.51
C LEU A 347 10.42 16.50 16.90
N PRO A 348 10.99 15.36 16.49
CA PRO A 348 10.19 14.21 16.03
C PRO A 348 9.27 13.69 17.15
N ARG A 349 7.99 13.49 16.83
CA ARG A 349 7.03 12.75 17.65
C ARG A 349 7.11 11.25 17.33
N HIS A 350 6.74 10.38 18.29
CA HIS A 350 6.85 8.90 18.25
C HIS A 350 8.27 8.29 18.21
N HIS A 351 8.31 6.99 18.52
CA HIS A 351 9.46 6.11 18.33
C HIS A 351 9.68 5.81 16.84
N HIS A 352 10.07 6.80 16.04
CA HIS A 352 10.56 6.50 14.70
C HIS A 352 11.88 5.73 14.82
N LYS A 353 11.93 4.54 14.21
CA LYS A 353 13.15 3.73 14.24
C LYS A 353 14.18 4.34 13.28
N PRO A 354 15.47 4.35 13.64
CA PRO A 354 16.52 4.76 12.72
C PRO A 354 16.60 3.78 11.55
N GLY A 355 17.24 4.19 10.46
CA GLY A 355 17.62 3.28 9.37
C GLY A 355 17.02 3.63 8.01
N ALA A 356 15.97 4.45 7.93
CA ALA A 356 15.51 4.96 6.64
C ALA A 356 16.16 6.28 6.25
N THR A 357 16.51 7.13 7.21
CA THR A 357 17.18 8.43 7.02
C THR A 357 18.63 8.41 7.51
N THR A 358 19.47 9.33 7.04
CA THR A 358 20.85 9.51 7.56
C THR A 358 20.85 9.94 9.02
N HIS A 359 19.98 10.89 9.37
CA HIS A 359 19.83 11.41 10.72
C HIS A 359 18.47 11.03 11.29
N LYS A 360 17.92 11.82 12.22
CA LYS A 360 16.68 11.50 12.92
C LYS A 360 15.49 11.75 11.98
N PRO A 361 14.57 10.78 11.82
CA PRO A 361 13.43 10.95 10.92
C PRO A 361 12.28 11.74 11.57
N ILE A 362 11.68 12.67 10.81
CA ILE A 362 10.33 13.20 11.04
C ILE A 362 9.41 12.66 9.95
N SER A 363 8.31 12.01 10.33
CA SER A 363 7.25 11.63 9.40
C SER A 363 6.43 12.86 9.02
N ALA A 364 6.18 13.03 7.73
CA ALA A 364 5.32 14.04 7.17
C ALA A 364 4.76 13.51 5.83
N THR A 365 3.73 14.15 5.29
CA THR A 365 3.08 13.69 4.06
C THR A 365 3.36 14.58 2.87
N PHE A 366 3.44 13.97 1.69
CA PHE A 366 3.54 14.66 0.41
C PHE A 366 2.22 15.33 0.00
N SER A 367 1.08 14.95 0.55
CA SER A 367 -0.24 15.45 0.15
C SER A 367 -0.82 16.40 1.19
N LEU A 368 -1.22 17.61 0.76
CA LEU A 368 -1.90 18.55 1.64
C LEU A 368 -3.22 17.96 2.17
N ASN A 369 -3.96 17.26 1.30
CA ASN A 369 -5.23 16.61 1.65
C ASN A 369 -5.08 15.58 2.77
N GLU A 370 -4.06 14.71 2.68
CA GLU A 370 -3.76 13.75 3.76
C GLU A 370 -3.28 14.46 5.02
N GLY A 371 -2.55 15.57 4.88
CA GLY A 371 -2.17 16.44 6.00
C GLY A 371 -3.37 16.88 6.85
N GLN A 372 -4.50 17.22 6.21
CA GLN A 372 -5.74 17.58 6.92
C GLN A 372 -6.31 16.41 7.70
N THR A 373 -6.25 15.21 7.11
CA THR A 373 -6.71 13.99 7.76
C THR A 373 -5.89 13.73 9.02
N TYR A 374 -4.57 13.93 8.99
CA TYR A 374 -3.72 13.85 10.18
C TYR A 374 -3.93 14.99 11.17
N ALA A 375 -4.30 16.18 10.69
CA ALA A 375 -4.66 17.34 11.51
C ALA A 375 -6.14 17.33 11.97
N SER A 376 -6.84 16.20 11.91
CA SER A 376 -8.28 16.16 12.23
C SER A 376 -8.60 16.08 13.72
N ALA A 377 -7.73 15.44 14.51
CA ALA A 377 -7.85 15.35 15.97
C ALA A 377 -6.50 15.02 16.61
N PRO A 378 -6.21 15.56 17.81
CA PRO A 378 -4.98 15.24 18.52
C PRO A 378 -5.02 13.81 19.07
N TYR A 379 -3.85 13.17 19.12
CA TYR A 379 -3.71 11.89 19.80
C TYR A 379 -3.68 12.13 21.32
N PRO A 380 -4.55 11.49 22.12
CA PRO A 380 -4.63 11.73 23.57
C PRO A 380 -3.30 11.57 24.30
N ASP A 381 -2.47 10.61 23.88
CA ASP A 381 -1.16 10.35 24.50
C ASP A 381 -0.19 11.54 24.37
N TYR A 382 -0.27 12.32 23.29
CA TYR A 382 0.59 13.50 23.11
C TYR A 382 0.19 14.67 23.99
N LEU A 383 -1.11 14.80 24.24
CA LEU A 383 -1.65 15.84 25.11
C LEU A 383 -1.25 15.67 26.58
N ARG A 384 -0.65 14.53 26.93
CA ARG A 384 -0.07 14.30 28.26
C ARG A 384 1.25 15.05 28.45
N PHE A 385 1.90 15.50 27.38
CA PHE A 385 3.18 16.21 27.42
C PHE A 385 2.98 17.72 27.29
N ASN A 386 3.31 18.48 28.34
CA ASN A 386 3.15 19.94 28.33
C ASN A 386 4.18 20.66 27.43
N SER A 387 5.24 19.96 27.01
CA SER A 387 6.25 20.46 26.07
C SER A 387 6.85 19.29 25.30
N GLN A 388 7.43 19.54 24.13
CA GLN A 388 8.16 18.54 23.35
C GLN A 388 9.46 18.06 24.03
N THR A 389 9.98 18.79 25.02
CA THR A 389 11.17 18.40 25.79
C THR A 389 10.85 17.60 27.05
N HIS A 390 9.58 17.42 27.43
CA HIS A 390 9.21 16.53 28.53
C HIS A 390 9.49 15.06 28.17
N LYS A 391 10.35 14.41 28.96
CA LYS A 391 10.70 13.00 28.75
C LYS A 391 9.59 12.03 29.15
N TYR A 392 8.78 12.41 30.14
CA TYR A 392 7.72 11.57 30.70
C TYR A 392 6.36 12.24 30.53
N PRO A 393 5.29 11.45 30.32
CA PRO A 393 3.95 12.00 30.27
C PRO A 393 3.52 12.50 31.67
N GLY A 394 2.73 13.57 31.68
CA GLY A 394 2.08 14.06 32.89
C GLY A 394 0.93 13.17 33.37
N ARG A 395 0.38 13.55 34.52
CA ARG A 395 -0.79 12.92 35.14
C ARG A 395 -2.09 13.63 34.74
N ASP A 396 -3.15 12.86 34.64
CA ASP A 396 -4.49 13.40 34.45
C ASP A 396 -4.96 14.11 35.72
N ALA A 397 -5.76 15.16 35.54
CA ALA A 397 -6.30 15.95 36.65
C ALA A 397 -7.20 15.13 37.60
N SER A 398 -7.71 13.98 37.16
CA SER A 398 -8.55 13.05 37.94
C SER A 398 -7.78 11.99 38.72
N ASP A 399 -6.47 11.85 38.51
CA ASP A 399 -5.65 10.86 39.22
C ASP A 399 -5.33 11.34 40.64
N SER A 400 -6.24 11.07 41.58
CA SER A 400 -6.05 11.28 43.03
C SER A 400 -5.31 10.13 43.74
N SER A 401 -4.59 9.27 43.02
CA SER A 401 -3.79 8.23 43.66
C SER A 401 -2.56 8.84 44.37
N SER A 402 -2.51 8.64 45.69
CA SER A 402 -1.49 9.05 46.65
C SER A 402 -0.04 8.85 46.17
N GLU A 403 0.84 9.73 46.63
CA GLU A 403 2.26 9.90 46.25
C GLU A 403 3.20 8.69 46.47
N SER A 404 2.69 7.48 46.72
CA SER A 404 3.49 6.32 47.14
C SER A 404 3.57 5.19 46.12
N GLY A 405 3.54 5.48 44.82
CA GLY A 405 3.56 4.47 43.75
C GLY A 405 4.33 4.89 42.51
N ALA A 406 5.58 5.34 42.66
CA ALA A 406 6.43 5.77 41.55
C ALA A 406 6.99 4.62 40.68
N SER A 407 6.42 3.41 40.73
CA SER A 407 7.03 2.22 40.12
C SER A 407 6.27 1.57 38.94
N ASP A 408 5.04 1.99 38.59
CA ASP A 408 4.27 1.28 37.53
C ASP A 408 3.60 2.19 36.49
N ALA A 409 4.02 3.46 36.37
CA ALA A 409 3.67 4.25 35.20
C ALA A 409 4.41 3.69 33.99
N SER A 410 3.71 2.87 33.19
CA SER A 410 4.12 2.25 31.93
C SER A 410 5.38 2.87 31.31
N ASP A 411 6.38 2.03 31.05
CA ASP A 411 7.69 2.35 30.43
C ASP A 411 7.64 2.99 29.02
N SER A 412 6.50 3.57 28.60
CA SER A 412 6.39 4.53 27.50
C SER A 412 7.08 5.86 27.85
N SER A 413 8.35 5.75 28.24
CA SER A 413 9.31 6.83 28.16
C SER A 413 9.41 7.28 26.71
N SER A 414 9.56 8.58 26.43
CA SER A 414 9.96 9.07 25.10
C SER A 414 11.42 8.70 24.74
N SER A 415 11.98 7.70 25.45
CA SER A 415 13.39 7.36 25.60
C SER A 415 14.13 7.07 24.30
N ALA A 416 13.46 6.50 23.29
CA ALA A 416 14.13 6.26 22.01
C ALA A 416 14.51 7.57 21.29
N SER A 417 13.89 8.70 21.63
CA SER A 417 14.18 10.01 21.05
C SER A 417 15.24 10.79 21.83
N SER A 418 15.46 10.44 23.12
CA SER A 418 16.38 11.13 24.04
C SER A 418 17.83 10.65 23.94
N ASP A 419 18.07 9.41 23.50
CA ASP A 419 19.44 8.86 23.34
C ASP A 419 20.16 9.38 22.08
N TRP A 420 19.50 10.26 21.32
CA TRP A 420 19.98 10.82 20.06
C TRP A 420 20.12 12.34 20.11
N SER A 421 20.62 12.92 21.20
CA SER A 421 21.08 14.33 21.21
C SER A 421 22.53 14.42 20.68
N ASP A 422 22.89 15.44 19.90
CA ASP A 422 24.28 15.64 19.42
C ASP A 422 25.12 16.23 20.55
N GLY A 423 26.43 15.94 20.55
CA GLY A 423 27.37 16.51 21.52
C GLY A 423 27.52 18.03 21.40
N ASP A 424 27.29 18.60 20.21
CA ASP A 424 27.49 20.03 19.93
C ASP A 424 26.28 20.90 20.26
N ARG A 425 25.06 20.34 20.26
CA ARG A 425 23.80 21.03 20.65
C ARG A 425 22.81 20.04 21.30
N PRO A 426 23.05 19.64 22.56
CA PRO A 426 22.16 18.72 23.24
C PRO A 426 20.80 19.38 23.52
N ILE A 427 19.72 18.67 23.23
CA ILE A 427 18.37 19.06 23.68
C ILE A 427 18.33 18.89 25.19
N ALA A 428 18.02 19.96 25.92
CA ALA A 428 17.79 19.91 27.36
C ALA A 428 16.46 19.21 27.63
N TRP A 429 16.51 17.90 27.85
CA TRP A 429 15.33 17.12 28.21
C TRP A 429 14.87 17.46 29.62
N ASP A 430 13.57 17.70 29.78
CA ASP A 430 12.95 17.81 31.08
C ASP A 430 12.65 16.41 31.62
N HIS A 431 13.21 16.13 32.79
CA HIS A 431 13.09 14.85 33.48
C HIS A 431 12.06 14.87 34.61
N GLU A 432 11.32 15.96 34.78
CA GLU A 432 10.23 16.05 35.75
C GLU A 432 9.20 14.94 35.51
N ARG A 433 8.73 14.36 36.61
CA ARG A 433 7.73 13.29 36.62
C ARG A 433 6.57 13.72 37.49
N GLY A 434 5.36 13.33 37.08
CA GLY A 434 4.17 13.56 37.91
C GLY A 434 3.61 14.98 37.85
N TYR A 435 4.11 15.84 36.95
CA TYR A 435 3.48 17.12 36.63
C TYR A 435 2.05 16.89 36.10
N ARG A 436 1.20 17.91 36.23
CA ARG A 436 -0.18 17.86 35.72
C ARG A 436 -0.20 18.17 34.23
N SER A 437 -0.85 17.32 33.44
CA SER A 437 -1.01 17.59 32.02
C SER A 437 -2.02 18.72 31.79
N GLU A 438 -1.58 19.78 31.11
CA GLU A 438 -2.38 20.99 30.86
C GLU A 438 -3.17 20.92 29.55
N ARG A 439 -2.72 20.08 28.61
CA ARG A 439 -3.22 20.05 27.23
C ARG A 439 -4.29 19.01 26.98
N THR A 440 -4.66 18.19 27.97
CA THR A 440 -5.59 17.06 27.80
C THR A 440 -7.00 17.46 27.35
N ARG A 441 -7.34 18.75 27.43
CA ARG A 441 -8.61 19.31 26.92
C ARG A 441 -8.49 19.88 25.51
N GLN A 442 -7.29 20.01 24.96
CA GLN A 442 -7.06 20.54 23.64
C GLN A 442 -7.78 19.68 22.59
N THR A 443 -8.53 20.34 21.72
CA THR A 443 -9.24 19.70 20.59
C THR A 443 -8.74 20.21 19.24
N VAL A 444 -8.01 21.33 19.23
CA VAL A 444 -7.46 21.96 18.03
C VAL A 444 -6.16 21.26 17.63
N MET A 445 -6.04 20.98 16.34
CA MET A 445 -4.82 20.54 15.66
C MET A 445 -4.40 21.59 14.64
N PHE A 446 -3.11 21.60 14.33
CA PHE A 446 -2.53 22.53 13.38
C PHE A 446 -2.00 21.77 12.17
N LEU A 447 -2.07 22.40 11.01
CA LEU A 447 -1.49 21.87 9.78
C LEU A 447 -0.33 22.77 9.36
N TYR A 448 0.85 22.17 9.31
CA TYR A 448 2.09 22.86 8.95
C TYR A 448 2.56 22.46 7.56
N ALA A 449 3.08 23.43 6.81
CA ALA A 449 3.99 23.18 5.69
C ALA A 449 5.43 23.29 6.20
N LEU A 450 6.23 22.26 5.93
CA LEU A 450 7.62 22.16 6.36
C LEU A 450 8.53 22.43 5.15
N ASP A 451 9.41 23.41 5.23
CA ASP A 451 10.40 23.72 4.19
C ASP A 451 11.53 22.69 4.18
N THR A 452 11.44 21.76 3.24
CA THR A 452 12.35 20.63 3.08
C THR A 452 13.44 20.87 2.04
N ARG A 453 13.54 22.07 1.47
CA ARG A 453 14.61 22.38 0.52
C ARG A 453 15.98 22.14 1.16
N HIS A 454 16.80 21.39 0.44
CA HIS A 454 18.15 20.97 0.84
C HIS A 454 18.22 20.00 2.03
N LEU A 455 17.08 19.47 2.49
CA LEU A 455 17.04 18.38 3.47
C LEU A 455 16.92 17.05 2.75
N GLU A 456 17.47 15.98 3.33
CA GLU A 456 17.19 14.63 2.85
C GLU A 456 15.73 14.29 3.16
N VAL A 457 14.96 14.04 2.10
CA VAL A 457 13.60 13.52 2.17
C VAL A 457 13.56 12.14 1.55
N VAL A 458 13.19 11.15 2.35
CA VAL A 458 13.11 9.74 1.97
C VAL A 458 11.64 9.41 1.68
N PRO A 459 11.23 9.33 0.40
CA PRO A 459 9.88 8.95 0.05
C PRO A 459 9.66 7.45 0.27
N GLN A 460 8.55 7.08 0.91
CA GLN A 460 8.24 5.69 1.17
C GLN A 460 7.95 4.91 -0.12
N GLU A 461 6.99 5.36 -0.92
CA GLU A 461 6.47 4.56 -2.03
C GLU A 461 7.53 4.26 -3.08
N GLU A 462 8.38 5.23 -3.38
CA GLU A 462 9.44 5.06 -4.36
C GLU A 462 10.54 4.14 -3.84
N ASN A 463 10.82 4.12 -2.54
CA ASN A 463 11.66 3.06 -1.96
C ASN A 463 11.00 1.68 -2.07
N MET A 464 9.68 1.60 -1.89
CA MET A 464 8.95 0.33 -1.99
C MET A 464 8.88 -0.19 -3.43
N MET A 465 8.85 0.71 -4.41
CA MET A 465 8.80 0.38 -5.84
C MET A 465 10.15 0.06 -6.45
N PHE A 466 11.20 0.79 -6.07
CA PHE A 466 12.50 0.75 -6.73
C PHE A 466 13.62 0.12 -5.89
N ASN A 467 13.38 -0.10 -4.59
CA ASN A 467 14.41 -0.46 -3.63
C ASN A 467 13.87 -1.36 -2.50
N SER A 468 13.25 -2.48 -2.85
CA SER A 468 12.67 -3.42 -1.89
C SER A 468 13.70 -3.94 -0.87
N ALA A 469 14.99 -3.99 -1.24
CA ALA A 469 16.07 -4.34 -0.33
C ALA A 469 16.14 -3.45 0.92
N ALA A 470 15.75 -2.16 0.83
CA ALA A 470 15.69 -1.28 2.00
C ALA A 470 14.61 -1.70 3.00
N ARG A 471 13.49 -2.25 2.53
CA ARG A 471 12.44 -2.80 3.40
C ARG A 471 12.93 -4.00 4.21
N ASP A 472 13.72 -4.85 3.57
CA ASP A 472 14.11 -6.16 4.10
C ASP A 472 15.39 -6.09 4.96
N THR A 473 15.95 -4.88 5.15
CA THR A 473 17.20 -4.64 5.89
C THR A 473 16.93 -3.86 7.18
N PRO A 474 16.72 -4.51 8.33
CA PRO A 474 16.67 -3.85 9.63
C PRO A 474 17.96 -3.04 9.90
N PRO A 475 17.89 -1.89 10.60
CA PRO A 475 16.72 -1.35 11.31
C PRO A 475 15.78 -0.49 10.46
N THR A 476 15.98 -0.42 9.13
CA THR A 476 15.23 0.45 8.21
C THR A 476 13.73 0.35 8.44
N TRP A 477 13.10 1.50 8.63
CA TRP A 477 11.68 1.63 8.93
C TRP A 477 11.09 2.74 8.09
N PHE A 478 9.99 2.43 7.41
CA PHE A 478 9.18 3.40 6.70
C PHE A 478 7.82 3.55 7.40
N PRO A 479 7.15 4.71 7.24
CA PRO A 479 5.76 4.86 7.64
C PRO A 479 4.85 3.82 6.97
N SER A 480 3.60 3.72 7.43
CA SER A 480 2.64 2.74 6.91
C SER A 480 1.68 3.31 5.87
N ASP A 481 1.68 4.63 5.68
CA ASP A 481 0.79 5.35 4.79
C ASP A 481 1.45 5.65 3.44
N ASP A 482 0.72 5.46 2.35
CA ASP A 482 1.25 5.58 0.98
C ASP A 482 1.62 7.03 0.60
N PHE A 483 1.23 8.05 1.39
CA PHE A 483 1.62 9.45 1.14
C PHE A 483 2.65 9.98 2.13
N GLU A 484 3.10 9.17 3.09
CA GLU A 484 4.09 9.60 4.08
C GLU A 484 5.52 9.42 3.55
N GLY A 485 6.39 10.33 3.96
CA GLY A 485 7.83 10.28 3.77
C GLY A 485 8.54 10.68 5.06
N LEU A 486 9.86 10.50 5.06
CA LEU A 486 10.68 10.85 6.21
C LEU A 486 11.62 12.00 5.87
N ILE A 487 11.57 13.05 6.67
CA ILE A 487 12.52 14.16 6.62
C ILE A 487 13.67 13.82 7.57
N SER A 488 14.88 13.75 7.05
CA SER A 488 16.12 13.57 7.82
C SER A 488 16.49 14.90 8.45
N VAL A 489 16.32 15.01 9.77
CA VAL A 489 16.64 16.22 10.53
C VAL A 489 17.80 15.96 11.48
N THR A 490 18.48 17.03 11.86
CA THR A 490 19.54 16.94 12.88
C THR A 490 18.97 16.45 14.20
N ARG A 491 19.85 16.09 15.13
CA ARG A 491 19.44 15.65 16.47
C ARG A 491 18.66 16.73 17.23
N SER A 492 18.85 18.01 16.87
CA SER A 492 18.13 19.16 17.41
C SER A 492 16.75 19.40 16.78
N GLY A 493 16.32 18.59 15.80
CA GLY A 493 15.03 18.73 15.12
C GLY A 493 15.06 19.61 13.87
N LEU A 494 13.88 20.01 13.40
CA LEU A 494 13.67 20.91 12.27
C LEU A 494 13.54 22.36 12.76
N ASP A 495 14.44 23.25 12.33
CA ASP A 495 14.43 24.67 12.75
C ASP A 495 13.07 25.34 12.54
N ALA A 496 12.65 26.18 13.50
CA ALA A 496 11.37 26.91 13.45
C ALA A 496 11.22 27.80 12.21
N GLU A 497 12.32 28.30 11.65
CA GLU A 497 12.36 29.08 10.41
C GLU A 497 11.87 28.31 9.17
N ARG A 498 11.80 26.97 9.26
CA ARG A 498 11.31 26.07 8.21
C ARG A 498 9.86 25.65 8.43
N ILE A 499 9.19 26.15 9.47
CA ILE A 499 7.85 25.70 9.86
C ILE A 499 6.86 26.82 9.58
N TRP A 500 5.85 26.51 8.77
CA TRP A 500 4.82 27.46 8.37
C TRP A 500 3.46 26.93 8.76
N LEU A 501 2.72 27.70 9.57
CA LEU A 501 1.34 27.37 9.90
C LEU A 501 0.44 27.73 8.72
N LEU A 502 -0.37 26.78 8.27
CA LEU A 502 -1.42 27.02 7.28
C LEU A 502 -2.69 27.51 7.97
N ASN A 503 -3.37 28.47 7.35
CA ASN A 503 -4.69 28.91 7.82
C ASN A 503 -5.74 27.80 7.66
N ALA A 504 -6.87 27.92 8.35
CA ALA A 504 -7.92 26.90 8.33
C ALA A 504 -8.48 26.60 6.94
N ASP A 505 -8.54 27.61 6.06
CA ASP A 505 -8.98 27.46 4.68
C ASP A 505 -7.91 26.85 3.75
N GLN A 506 -6.65 26.81 4.20
CA GLN A 506 -5.47 26.33 3.48
C GLN A 506 -5.24 27.05 2.16
N THR A 507 -5.42 28.37 2.19
CA THR A 507 -5.14 29.28 1.08
C THR A 507 -3.80 29.98 1.26
N LYS A 508 -3.28 30.03 2.49
CA LYS A 508 -2.00 30.66 2.81
C LYS A 508 -1.40 30.16 4.13
N GLY A 509 -0.12 30.42 4.32
CA GLY A 509 0.56 30.18 5.60
C GLY A 509 1.64 31.21 5.90
N ALA A 510 1.97 31.33 7.18
CA ALA A 510 3.02 32.20 7.69
C ALA A 510 3.99 31.39 8.57
N LYS A 511 5.25 31.84 8.66
CA LYS A 511 6.23 31.23 9.56
C LYS A 511 5.76 31.30 11.01
N VAL A 512 6.05 30.26 11.77
CA VAL A 512 5.68 30.22 13.20
C VAL A 512 6.36 31.33 14.02
N THR A 513 7.59 31.74 13.64
CA THR A 513 8.32 32.85 14.27
C THR A 513 7.66 34.20 14.01
N ASP A 514 7.24 34.47 12.76
CA ASP A 514 6.49 35.69 12.42
C ASP A 514 5.12 35.74 13.14
N ILE A 515 4.46 34.59 13.30
CA ILE A 515 3.19 34.48 14.06
C ILE A 515 3.40 34.77 15.54
N GLN A 516 4.48 34.25 16.14
CA GLN A 516 4.86 34.51 17.53
C GLN A 516 5.12 36.01 17.75
N ASP A 517 5.92 36.63 16.89
CA ASP A 517 6.24 38.06 16.96
C ASP A 517 4.98 38.92 16.80
N MET A 518 4.09 38.55 15.87
CA MET A 518 2.83 39.26 15.64
C MET A 518 1.85 39.13 16.81
N ALA A 519 1.85 37.99 17.50
CA ALA A 519 1.03 37.78 18.69
C ALA A 519 1.52 38.58 19.90
N GLY A 520 2.84 38.69 20.07
CA GLY A 520 3.48 39.35 21.21
C GLY A 520 2.91 38.85 22.54
N ALA A 521 2.54 39.77 23.44
CA ALA A 521 1.97 39.43 24.75
C ALA A 521 0.64 38.64 24.70
N ARG A 522 -0.02 38.56 23.53
CA ARG A 522 -1.27 37.78 23.38
C ARG A 522 -1.01 36.28 23.19
N ALA A 523 0.21 35.86 22.84
CA ALA A 523 0.55 34.47 22.54
C ALA A 523 0.15 33.53 23.69
N GLU A 524 0.56 33.86 24.92
CA GLU A 524 0.26 33.07 26.13
C GLU A 524 -1.24 32.88 26.34
N ARG A 525 -2.04 33.93 26.16
CA ARG A 525 -3.51 33.86 26.31
C ARG A 525 -4.13 32.97 25.23
N ILE A 526 -3.69 33.10 23.98
CA ILE A 526 -4.21 32.31 22.84
C ILE A 526 -3.87 30.84 23.06
N GLU A 527 -2.61 30.54 23.41
CA GLU A 527 -2.14 29.18 23.72
C GLU A 527 -2.90 28.55 24.89
N ALA A 528 -3.05 29.27 26.00
CA ALA A 528 -3.79 28.78 27.16
C ALA A 528 -5.25 28.46 26.80
N ALA A 529 -5.89 29.25 25.93
CA ALA A 529 -7.23 28.95 25.42
C ALA A 529 -7.24 27.67 24.57
N THR A 530 -6.24 27.47 23.71
CA THR A 530 -6.06 26.24 22.93
C THR A 530 -5.94 25.01 23.84
N HIS A 531 -5.07 25.07 24.85
CA HIS A 531 -4.86 23.99 25.82
C HIS A 531 -6.12 23.70 26.65
N ALA A 532 -6.88 24.74 27.00
CA ALA A 532 -8.15 24.60 27.73
C ALA A 532 -9.31 24.03 26.86
N GLY A 533 -9.09 23.80 25.56
CA GLY A 533 -10.04 23.17 24.66
C GLY A 533 -10.99 24.13 23.95
N HIS A 534 -10.68 25.43 23.93
CA HIS A 534 -11.46 26.40 23.18
C HIS A 534 -11.25 26.21 21.67
N ALA A 535 -12.32 26.34 20.89
CA ALA A 535 -12.24 26.34 19.43
C ALA A 535 -11.77 27.72 18.92
N ASN A 536 -10.46 27.98 18.97
CA ASN A 536 -9.85 29.28 18.70
C ASN A 536 -8.98 29.34 17.43
N HIS A 537 -9.19 28.46 16.45
CA HIS A 537 -8.44 28.47 15.16
C HIS A 537 -8.43 29.86 14.50
N PHE A 538 -9.54 30.60 14.60
CA PHE A 538 -9.70 31.93 14.03
C PHE A 538 -8.68 32.95 14.58
N GLU A 539 -8.18 32.77 15.81
CA GLU A 539 -7.17 33.65 16.38
C GLU A 539 -5.83 33.48 15.65
N TYR A 540 -5.50 32.25 15.23
CA TYR A 540 -4.31 31.96 14.44
C TYR A 540 -4.45 32.44 13.00
N ASP A 541 -5.62 32.25 12.38
CA ASP A 541 -5.90 32.79 11.04
C ASP A 541 -5.76 34.32 11.01
N THR A 542 -6.28 35.00 12.03
CA THR A 542 -6.13 36.46 12.18
C THR A 542 -4.66 36.88 12.32
N LEU A 543 -3.83 36.08 13.01
CA LEU A 543 -2.40 36.36 13.10
C LEU A 543 -1.71 36.20 11.74
N ILE A 544 -2.07 35.18 10.96
CA ILE A 544 -1.57 35.02 9.58
C ILE A 544 -1.98 36.23 8.71
N ASP A 545 -3.21 36.72 8.85
CA ASP A 545 -3.67 37.94 8.16
C ASP A 545 -2.86 39.18 8.55
N HIS A 546 -2.50 39.32 9.83
CA HIS A 546 -1.67 40.42 10.30
C HIS A 546 -0.21 40.32 9.80
N VAL A 547 0.36 39.10 9.75
CA VAL A 547 1.68 38.87 9.14
C VAL A 547 1.67 39.30 7.68
N GLU A 548 0.64 38.94 6.93
CA GLU A 548 0.46 39.37 5.54
C GLU A 548 0.32 40.90 5.43
N ALA A 549 -0.52 41.51 6.27
CA ALA A 549 -0.73 42.97 6.28
C ALA A 549 0.53 43.75 6.64
N ALA A 550 1.45 43.15 7.41
CA ALA A 550 2.76 43.70 7.73
C ALA A 550 3.77 43.59 6.57
N GLY A 551 3.40 42.96 5.45
CA GLY A 551 4.27 42.77 4.29
C GLY A 551 5.34 41.69 4.48
N LEU A 552 5.18 40.81 5.48
CA LEU A 552 6.07 39.69 5.71
C LEU A 552 5.78 38.54 4.72
N PRO A 553 6.74 37.62 4.50
CA PRO A 553 6.58 36.52 3.56
C PRO A 553 5.36 35.63 3.88
N ILE A 554 4.59 35.28 2.85
CA ILE A 554 3.41 34.42 2.95
C ILE A 554 3.50 33.31 1.91
N LEU A 555 3.42 32.05 2.36
CA LEU A 555 3.21 30.92 1.48
C LEU A 555 1.81 31.01 0.90
N ARG A 556 1.66 31.00 -0.43
CA ARG A 556 0.37 30.98 -1.11
C ARG A 556 0.05 29.59 -1.63
N LEU A 557 -1.17 29.15 -1.38
CA LEU A 557 -1.73 27.91 -1.90
C LEU A 557 -2.90 28.25 -2.82
N SER A 558 -3.28 27.31 -3.67
CA SER A 558 -4.39 27.48 -4.61
C SER A 558 -5.76 27.46 -3.91
N GLY A 559 -5.84 26.92 -2.68
CA GLY A 559 -7.07 26.79 -1.91
C GLY A 559 -7.96 25.63 -2.32
N ASN A 560 -7.60 24.87 -3.36
CA ASN A 560 -8.33 23.67 -3.76
C ASN A 560 -7.98 22.43 -2.93
N ARG A 561 -6.96 22.55 -2.06
CA ARG A 561 -6.52 21.53 -1.11
C ARG A 561 -5.92 20.27 -1.72
N ASN A 562 -5.46 20.34 -2.98
CA ASN A 562 -4.91 19.20 -3.71
C ASN A 562 -3.41 19.29 -3.97
N GLU A 563 -2.75 20.28 -3.38
CA GLU A 563 -1.33 20.50 -3.51
C GLU A 563 -0.54 19.31 -2.97
N PHE A 564 0.51 18.97 -3.72
CA PHE A 564 1.55 18.09 -3.27
C PHE A 564 2.79 18.89 -2.90
N GLY A 565 3.68 18.28 -2.12
CA GLY A 565 4.94 18.90 -1.70
C GLY A 565 5.75 19.48 -2.86
N HIS A 566 5.68 18.85 -4.03
CA HIS A 566 6.32 19.29 -5.27
C HIS A 566 5.73 20.56 -5.90
N ASP A 567 4.49 20.96 -5.55
CA ASP A 567 3.85 22.17 -6.08
C ASP A 567 4.22 23.43 -5.29
N ILE A 568 4.80 23.26 -4.10
CA ILE A 568 5.03 24.37 -3.19
C ILE A 568 6.12 25.29 -3.74
N VAL A 569 5.75 26.57 -3.87
CA VAL A 569 6.65 27.66 -4.20
C VAL A 569 6.75 28.56 -2.98
N TRP A 570 7.94 28.60 -2.38
CA TRP A 570 8.22 29.45 -1.23
C TRP A 570 8.37 30.93 -1.64
N PRO A 571 7.91 31.89 -0.82
CA PRO A 571 7.95 33.32 -1.08
C PRO A 571 9.36 33.94 -1.05
#